data_AF-A0A832ZLZ9-F1
#
_entry.id   AF-A0A832ZLZ9-F1
#
_cell.length_a   1.000
_cell.length_b   1.000
_cell.length_c   1.000
_cell.angle_alpha   90.00
_cell.angle_beta   90.00
_cell.angle_gamma   90.00
#
_symmetry.space_group_name_H-M   'P 1'
#
loop_
_entity.id
_entity.type
_entity.pdbx_description
1 polymer ?
#
loop_
_entity_poly.entity_id
_entity_poly.type
_entity_poly.pdbx_seq_one_letter_code
_entity_poly.pdbx_strand_id
1 'polypeptide(L)'
;IGLEILAEQGYESPTITAVLTPEGIKGDEVYNAMRERGFEIAKGYGEGIKEKTFRIGHMGYMTFEDIEEMLQNLKEVIEELKKA
;
A
#
# COMPACT_ATOMS: atom_id res chain seq x y z
N ILE A 1 5.26 9.90 -2.68
CA ILE A 1 3.80 9.66 -2.51
C ILE A 1 3.27 10.23 -1.16
N GLY A 2 4.14 10.57 -0.19
CA GLY A 2 3.72 11.27 1.03
C GLY A 2 2.93 10.39 2.01
N LEU A 3 3.16 9.08 1.96
CA LEU A 3 2.59 8.10 2.88
C LEU A 3 3.64 7.73 3.92
N GLU A 4 3.17 7.31 5.10
CA GLU A 4 4.00 6.81 6.19
C GLU A 4 3.94 5.28 6.25
N ILE A 5 4.94 4.66 6.86
CA ILE A 5 4.99 3.22 7.08
C ILE A 5 4.81 2.91 8.56
N LEU A 6 4.33 1.71 8.86
CA LEU A 6 4.08 1.28 10.24
C LEU A 6 5.37 0.98 11.02
N ALA A 7 6.41 0.54 10.32
CA ALA A 7 7.66 0.15 10.96
C ALA A 7 8.36 1.37 11.59
N GLU A 8 8.94 1.17 12.77
CA GLU A 8 9.84 2.15 13.36
C GLU A 8 11.14 2.25 12.54
N GLN A 9 11.76 3.44 12.58
CA GLN A 9 12.98 3.71 11.82
C GLN A 9 14.11 2.75 12.22
N GLY A 10 14.72 2.10 11.25
CA GLY A 10 15.80 1.12 11.45
C GLY A 10 15.33 -0.32 11.65
N TYR A 11 14.02 -0.57 11.70
CA TYR A 11 13.44 -1.91 11.78
C TYR A 11 12.48 -2.19 10.61
N GLU A 12 12.74 -1.55 9.46
CA GLU A 12 11.99 -1.76 8.24
C GLU A 12 12.24 -3.19 7.72
N SER A 13 11.14 -3.86 7.35
CA SER A 13 11.25 -5.22 6.82
C SER A 13 11.76 -5.23 5.38
N PRO A 14 12.70 -6.11 5.04
CA PRO A 14 13.21 -6.26 3.68
C PRO A 14 12.29 -7.08 2.75
N THR A 15 11.14 -7.54 3.24
CA THR A 15 10.23 -8.43 2.49
C THR A 15 8.81 -7.91 2.30
N ILE A 16 8.37 -7.02 3.19
CA ILE A 16 7.03 -6.45 3.14
C ILE A 16 7.00 -5.09 3.85
N THR A 17 6.24 -4.14 3.31
CA THR A 17 5.99 -2.85 3.96
C THR A 17 4.52 -2.71 4.29
N ALA A 18 4.20 -2.45 5.55
CA ALA A 18 2.87 -1.99 5.94
C ALA A 18 2.81 -0.47 5.85
N VAL A 19 1.91 0.03 5.01
CA VAL A 19 1.76 1.45 4.69
C VAL A 19 0.50 1.97 5.38
N LEU A 20 0.62 3.12 6.07
CA LEU A 20 -0.50 3.81 6.70
C LEU A 20 -1.34 4.51 5.64
N THR A 21 -2.66 4.33 5.70
CA THR A 21 -3.58 5.07 4.83
C THR A 21 -3.73 6.52 5.29
N PRO A 22 -3.99 7.46 4.37
CA PRO A 22 -4.40 8.80 4.73
C PRO A 22 -5.68 8.80 5.58
N GLU A 23 -5.89 9.86 6.35
CA GLU A 23 -7.10 10.02 7.15
C GLU A 23 -8.37 9.92 6.28
N GLY A 24 -9.37 9.21 6.78
CA GLY A 24 -10.63 8.97 6.07
C GLY A 24 -10.60 7.83 5.04
N ILE A 25 -9.43 7.31 4.68
CA ILE A 25 -9.28 6.21 3.71
C ILE A 25 -8.96 4.91 4.44
N LYS A 26 -9.68 3.83 4.13
CA LYS A 26 -9.42 2.48 4.66
C LYS A 26 -8.46 1.71 3.77
N GLY A 27 -7.67 0.82 4.39
CA GLY A 27 -6.75 -0.05 3.66
C GLY A 27 -7.41 -0.93 2.60
N ASP A 28 -8.64 -1.40 2.87
CA ASP A 28 -9.41 -2.21 1.93
C ASP A 28 -9.84 -1.43 0.67
N GLU A 29 -10.02 -0.10 0.77
CA GLU A 29 -10.35 0.76 -0.37
C GLU A 29 -9.16 0.86 -1.32
N VAL A 30 -7.96 1.08 -0.77
CA VAL A 30 -6.71 1.10 -1.56
C VAL A 30 -6.45 -0.26 -2.21
N TYR A 31 -6.65 -1.35 -1.46
CA TYR A 31 -6.51 -2.71 -1.98
C TYR A 31 -7.43 -2.96 -3.17
N ASN A 32 -8.72 -2.64 -3.06
CA ASN A 32 -9.69 -2.88 -4.13
C ASN A 32 -9.37 -2.00 -5.36
N ALA A 33 -9.05 -0.72 -5.17
CA ALA A 33 -8.72 0.19 -6.26
C ALA A 33 -7.43 -0.22 -7.01
N MET A 34 -6.41 -0.70 -6.30
CA MET A 34 -5.20 -1.24 -6.93
C MET A 34 -5.49 -2.53 -7.71
N ARG A 35 -6.35 -3.40 -7.16
CA ARG A 35 -6.78 -4.64 -7.83
C ARG A 35 -7.52 -4.38 -9.14
N GLU A 36 -8.35 -3.34 -9.20
CA GLU A 36 -9.01 -2.90 -10.45
C GLU A 36 -8.01 -2.45 -11.52
N ARG A 37 -6.83 -1.99 -11.12
CA ARG A 37 -5.71 -1.62 -12.01
C ARG A 37 -4.77 -2.79 -12.33
N GLY A 38 -5.09 -4.00 -11.89
CA GLY A 38 -4.28 -5.20 -12.13
C GLY A 38 -3.15 -5.44 -11.12
N PHE A 39 -3.07 -4.65 -10.05
CA PHE A 39 -2.05 -4.80 -9.00
C PHE A 39 -2.62 -5.49 -7.76
N GLU A 40 -2.18 -6.72 -7.50
CA GLU A 40 -2.55 -7.46 -6.29
C GLU A 40 -1.58 -7.12 -5.14
N ILE A 41 -1.90 -6.07 -4.39
CA ILE A 41 -1.26 -5.79 -3.09
C ILE A 41 -1.96 -6.59 -1.99
N ALA A 42 -1.55 -6.44 -0.73
CA ALA A 42 -2.18 -7.12 0.39
C ALA A 42 -3.00 -6.16 1.26
N LYS A 43 -4.14 -6.64 1.78
CA LYS A 43 -4.90 -5.95 2.82
C LYS A 43 -4.07 -5.76 4.09
N GLY A 44 -4.45 -4.77 4.89
CA GLY A 44 -3.99 -4.66 6.27
C GLY A 44 -4.31 -5.92 7.07
N TYR A 45 -3.54 -6.18 8.13
CA TYR A 45 -3.67 -7.40 8.91
C TYR A 45 -3.48 -7.14 10.40
N GLY A 46 -4.27 -7.82 11.24
CA GLY A 46 -4.25 -7.64 12.70
C GLY A 46 -5.38 -6.74 13.23
N GLU A 47 -5.73 -6.95 14.50
CA GLU A 47 -6.74 -6.17 15.20
C GLU A 47 -6.26 -4.72 15.40
N GLY A 48 -7.16 -3.75 15.25
CA GLY A 48 -6.86 -2.32 15.40
C GLY A 48 -6.04 -1.68 14.28
N ILE A 49 -5.40 -2.45 13.40
CA ILE A 49 -4.53 -1.92 12.34
C ILE A 49 -4.94 -2.26 10.92
N LYS A 50 -5.72 -3.34 10.71
CA LYS A 50 -6.13 -3.78 9.36
C LYS A 50 -6.89 -2.71 8.56
N GLU A 51 -7.64 -1.84 9.22
CA GLU A 51 -8.41 -0.79 8.54
C GLU A 51 -7.56 0.43 8.19
N LYS A 52 -6.46 0.65 8.93
CA LYS A 52 -5.59 1.83 8.79
C LYS A 52 -4.36 1.57 7.93
N THR A 53 -4.22 0.35 7.42
CA THR A 53 -3.03 -0.06 6.66
C THR A 53 -3.41 -0.91 5.47
N PHE A 54 -2.56 -0.85 4.45
CA PHE A 54 -2.42 -1.88 3.43
C PHE A 54 -0.95 -2.32 3.40
N ARG A 55 -0.65 -3.39 2.68
CA ARG A 55 0.70 -3.98 2.65
C ARG A 55 1.18 -4.19 1.23
N ILE A 56 2.43 -3.84 0.99
CA ILE A 56 3.13 -4.08 -0.28
C ILE A 56 4.19 -5.14 0.00
N GLY A 57 4.00 -6.33 -0.57
CA GLY A 57 5.01 -7.40 -0.52
C GLY A 57 6.05 -7.20 -1.61
N HIS A 58 7.32 -7.42 -1.28
CA HIS A 58 8.43 -7.29 -2.22
C HIS A 58 9.33 -8.53 -2.18
N MET A 59 8.68 -9.70 -2.20
CA MET A 59 9.32 -11.02 -2.27
C MET A 59 9.02 -11.70 -3.60
N GLY A 60 9.90 -12.63 -3.99
CA GLY A 60 9.68 -13.49 -5.15
C GLY A 60 10.16 -12.84 -6.45
N TYR A 61 9.50 -13.17 -7.56
CA TYR A 61 9.85 -12.62 -8.87
C TYR A 61 9.17 -11.26 -9.07
N MET A 62 9.98 -10.22 -9.12
CA MET A 62 9.56 -8.86 -9.46
C MET A 62 10.76 -8.09 -10.00
N THR A 63 10.53 -7.23 -10.98
CA THR A 63 11.54 -6.30 -11.49
C THR A 63 11.41 -4.95 -10.81
N PHE A 64 12.41 -4.08 -10.97
CA PHE A 64 12.31 -2.71 -10.44
C PHE A 64 11.27 -1.90 -11.21
N GLU A 65 11.12 -2.18 -12.50
CA GLU A 65 10.12 -1.58 -13.38
C GLU A 65 8.69 -1.91 -12.91
N ASP A 66 8.42 -3.16 -12.51
CA ASP A 66 7.11 -3.55 -11.94
C ASP A 66 6.80 -2.75 -10.66
N ILE A 67 7.81 -2.52 -9.81
CA ILE A 67 7.67 -1.75 -8.58
C ILE A 67 7.40 -0.29 -8.88
N GLU A 68 8.12 0.31 -9.83
CA GLU A 68 7.90 1.69 -10.25
C GLU A 68 6.51 1.91 -10.84
N GLU A 69 6.05 1.00 -11.70
CA GLU A 69 4.72 1.05 -12.30
C GLU A 69 3.61 0.92 -11.23
N MET A 70 3.79 -0.01 -10.28
CA MET A 70 2.89 -0.17 -9.15
C MET A 70 2.84 1.08 -8.27
N LEU A 71 3.98 1.70 -7.98
CA LEU A 71 4.05 2.93 -7.17
C LEU A 71 3.39 4.12 -7.87
N GLN A 72 3.51 4.22 -9.20
CA GLN A 72 2.84 5.26 -9.99
C GLN A 72 1.30 5.08 -9.93
N ASN A 73 0.81 3.85 -10.13
CA ASN A 73 -0.62 3.56 -9.99
C ASN A 73 -1.13 3.80 -8.57
N LEU A 74 -0.35 3.43 -7.55
CA LEU A 74 -0.68 3.69 -6.16
C LEU A 74 -0.82 5.18 -5.87
N LYS A 75 0.05 6.01 -6.44
CA LYS A 75 -0.05 7.48 -6.30
C LYS A 75 -1.39 7.99 -6.84
N GLU A 76 -1.78 7.55 -8.03
CA GLU A 76 -3.05 7.96 -8.66
C GLU A 76 -4.27 7.48 -7.86
N VAL A 77 -4.28 6.23 -7.41
CA VAL A 77 -5.33 5.68 -6.53
C VAL A 77 -5.51 6.53 -5.28
N ILE A 78 -4.40 6.88 -4.62
CA ILE A 78 -4.46 7.71 -3.41
C ILE A 78 -4.97 9.12 -3.71
N GLU A 79 -4.61 9.70 -4.86
CA GLU A 79 -5.12 11.02 -5.27
C GLU A 79 -6.61 10.99 -5.64
N GLU A 80 -7.11 9.89 -6.22
CA GLU A 80 -8.54 9.69 -6.53
C GLU A 80 -9.37 9.51 -5.27
N LEU A 81 -8.93 8.64 -4.35
CA LEU A 81 -9.63 8.39 -3.09
C LEU A 81 -9.68 9.62 -2.16
N LYS A 82 -8.70 10.53 -2.25
CA LYS A 82 -8.73 11.80 -1.51
C LYS A 82 -9.74 12.82 -2.06
N LYS A 83 -10.19 12.67 -3.31
CA LYS A 83 -11.13 13.58 -3.97
C LYS A 83 -12.59 13.13 -3.84
N ALA A 84 -12.81 11.85 -3.48
CA ALA A 84 -14.11 11.26 -3.23
C ALA A 84 -14.67 11.69 -1.86
#